data_AF-A0A9Q4A7U6-F1
#
_entry.id   AF-A0A9Q4A7U6-F1
#
_cell.length_a   1.000
_cell.length_b   1.000
_cell.length_c   1.000
_cell.angle_alpha   90.00
_cell.angle_beta   90.00
_cell.angle_gamma   90.00
#
_symmetry.space_group_name_H-M   'P 1'
#
loop_
_entity.id
_entity.type
_entity.pdbx_description
1 polymer ?
#
loop_
_entity_poly.entity_id
_entity_poly.type
_entity_poly.pdbx_seq_one_letter_code
_entity_poly.pdbx_strand_id
1 'polypeptide(L)'
;MNNAMQLLQPYPFEKLRALLGGVTPNPEKRPVALSIGEPKHRSPDFVAKALADNLDQMAVYPTTLGIPALREAIAGWCSRRFGVPEEWMDPARNVLPVNGTREALFAFTQTVVNRGEDALVVSPNPFYQIYEGAAFLAGAKPHYLPCLDQNGFNPDFDAVSPDIWQRCQILFLCSPGNPTGALIPVETLKKLIALADQYDFVIAADECYSELYFDEQTPPPGLLSACVELGRKDFKRCVVFHSLSKRSNLPGLRSGFVAGDAEILKAFLLYRSYHGCAMPVQTQLASIAAWNDEAHVRANRDLY
;
A
#
# COMPACT_ATOMS: atom_id res chain seq x y z
N MET A 1 -29.30 4.39 3.73
CA MET A 1 -27.82 4.27 3.79
C MET A 1 -27.39 3.15 2.85
N ASN A 2 -26.15 3.12 2.34
CA ASN A 2 -25.67 2.04 1.48
C ASN A 2 -25.75 0.69 2.23
N ASN A 3 -26.45 -0.31 1.66
CA ASN A 3 -26.67 -1.62 2.30
C ASN A 3 -25.36 -2.39 2.53
N ALA A 4 -24.34 -2.19 1.69
CA ALA A 4 -23.04 -2.84 1.85
C ALA A 4 -22.31 -2.44 3.16
N MET A 5 -22.73 -1.35 3.82
CA MET A 5 -22.22 -0.98 5.16
C MET A 5 -22.48 -2.08 6.21
N GLN A 6 -23.54 -2.89 6.04
CA GLN A 6 -23.88 -3.98 6.95
C GLN A 6 -22.93 -5.17 6.85
N LEU A 7 -22.12 -5.25 5.78
CA LEU A 7 -21.15 -6.32 5.57
C LEU A 7 -19.81 -6.04 6.27
N LEU A 8 -19.56 -4.78 6.65
CA LEU A 8 -18.30 -4.37 7.27
C LEU A 8 -18.15 -4.93 8.69
N GLN A 9 -16.95 -5.41 8.99
CA GLN A 9 -16.59 -5.93 10.31
C GLN A 9 -15.89 -4.85 11.16
N PRO A 10 -16.05 -4.88 12.50
CA PRO A 10 -15.28 -4.00 13.39
C PRO A 10 -13.79 -4.35 13.33
N TYR A 11 -12.93 -3.37 13.63
CA TYR A 11 -11.49 -3.56 13.53
C TYR A 11 -10.97 -4.64 14.50
N PRO A 12 -9.90 -5.40 14.17
CA PRO A 12 -9.38 -6.43 15.07
C PRO A 12 -9.03 -5.89 16.47
N PHE A 13 -8.52 -4.66 16.56
CA PHE A 13 -8.22 -4.03 17.85
C PHE A 13 -9.48 -3.70 18.66
N GLU A 14 -10.62 -3.44 18.00
CA GLU A 14 -11.92 -3.25 18.68
C GLU A 14 -12.45 -4.60 19.18
N LYS A 15 -12.31 -5.66 18.39
CA LYS A 15 -12.65 -7.03 18.83
C LYS A 15 -11.81 -7.44 20.04
N LEU A 16 -10.50 -7.12 20.04
CA LEU A 16 -9.63 -7.36 21.20
C LEU A 16 -10.03 -6.51 22.41
N ARG A 17 -10.34 -5.22 22.22
CA ARG A 17 -10.83 -4.35 23.31
C ARG A 17 -12.11 -4.90 23.92
N ALA A 18 -13.05 -5.37 23.10
CA ALA A 18 -14.29 -5.99 23.57
C ALA A 18 -14.00 -7.28 24.36
N LEU A 19 -13.10 -8.13 23.86
CA LEU A 19 -12.67 -9.36 24.54
C LEU A 19 -12.05 -9.09 25.92
N LEU A 20 -11.29 -8.00 26.05
CA LEU A 20 -10.61 -7.61 27.29
C LEU A 20 -11.47 -6.72 28.21
N GLY A 21 -12.66 -6.29 27.78
CA GLY A 21 -13.45 -5.27 28.50
C GLY A 21 -13.85 -5.64 29.93
N GLY A 22 -13.94 -6.94 30.24
CA GLY A 22 -14.23 -7.44 31.59
C GLY A 22 -12.99 -7.76 32.44
N VAL A 23 -11.78 -7.56 31.91
CA VAL A 23 -10.52 -7.88 32.59
C VAL A 23 -9.96 -6.61 33.22
N THR A 24 -9.74 -6.63 34.54
CA THR A 24 -8.99 -5.56 35.23
C THR A 24 -7.50 -5.91 35.24
N PRO A 25 -6.64 -5.14 34.53
CA PRO A 25 -5.19 -5.36 34.59
C PRO A 25 -4.64 -5.09 36.00
N ASN A 26 -3.52 -5.74 36.36
CA ASN A 26 -2.85 -5.45 37.63
C ASN A 26 -2.40 -3.97 37.66
N PRO A 27 -2.88 -3.16 38.63
CA PRO A 27 -2.59 -1.72 38.70
C PRO A 27 -1.12 -1.40 39.02
N GLU A 28 -0.36 -2.36 39.55
CA GLU A 28 1.06 -2.22 39.86
C GLU A 28 1.95 -2.38 38.62
N LYS A 29 1.40 -2.85 37.48
CA LYS A 29 2.15 -3.12 36.25
C LYS A 29 1.77 -2.15 35.14
N ARG A 30 2.78 -1.67 34.41
CA ARG A 30 2.58 -0.88 33.19
C ARG A 30 2.09 -1.78 32.04
N PRO A 31 0.99 -1.43 31.35
CA PRO A 31 0.54 -2.17 30.17
C PRO A 31 1.59 -2.17 29.05
N VAL A 32 1.76 -3.32 28.38
CA VAL A 32 2.60 -3.47 27.20
C VAL A 32 1.69 -3.76 26.00
N ALA A 33 1.51 -2.76 25.13
CA ALA A 33 0.61 -2.85 23.98
C ALA A 33 1.34 -3.41 22.75
N LEU A 34 1.13 -4.69 22.45
CA LEU A 34 1.72 -5.38 21.30
C LEU A 34 0.71 -5.69 20.18
N SER A 35 -0.56 -5.31 20.37
CA SER A 35 -1.66 -5.66 19.45
C SER A 35 -1.91 -4.63 18.33
N ILE A 36 -1.27 -3.46 18.39
CA ILE A 36 -1.47 -2.37 17.44
C ILE A 36 -0.21 -2.23 16.61
N GLY A 37 -0.31 -2.53 15.32
CA GLY A 37 0.76 -2.33 14.36
C GLY A 37 0.93 -0.86 14.02
N GLU A 38 1.40 -0.03 14.95
CA GLU A 38 1.77 1.38 14.76
C GLU A 38 3.19 1.60 15.30
N PRO A 39 4.08 2.27 14.54
CA PRO A 39 5.43 2.54 15.02
C PRO A 39 5.40 3.42 16.29
N LYS A 40 6.36 3.19 17.18
CA LYS A 40 6.55 3.98 18.41
C LYS A 40 7.85 4.79 18.43
N HIS A 41 8.70 4.64 17.41
CA HIS A 41 9.89 5.47 17.24
C HIS A 41 9.50 6.93 16.96
N ARG A 42 10.36 7.85 17.37
CA ARG A 42 10.16 9.29 17.16
C ARG A 42 10.18 9.62 15.66
N SER A 43 9.31 10.51 15.22
CA SER A 43 9.35 11.04 13.86
C SER A 43 10.64 11.85 13.61
N PRO A 44 11.20 11.82 12.39
CA PRO A 44 12.44 12.54 12.07
C PRO A 44 12.26 14.07 12.12
N ASP A 45 13.15 14.75 12.84
CA ASP A 45 13.04 16.19 13.10
C ASP A 45 13.10 17.04 11.82
N PHE A 46 13.87 16.62 10.83
CA PHE A 46 14.00 17.36 9.56
C PHE A 46 12.68 17.37 8.76
N VAL A 47 11.84 16.33 8.87
CA VAL A 47 10.53 16.28 8.21
C VAL A 47 9.54 17.18 8.92
N ALA A 48 9.53 17.16 10.27
CA ALA A 48 8.72 18.06 11.07
C ALA A 48 9.10 19.53 10.80
N LYS A 49 10.40 19.83 10.68
CA LYS A 49 10.89 21.15 10.30
C LYS A 49 10.42 21.55 8.89
N ALA A 50 10.57 20.68 7.89
CA ALA A 50 10.11 20.95 6.53
C ALA A 50 8.60 21.25 6.46
N LEU A 51 7.79 20.55 7.28
CA LEU A 51 6.35 20.87 7.41
C LEU A 51 6.13 22.25 8.04
N ALA A 52 6.82 22.55 9.14
CA ALA A 52 6.69 23.81 9.88
C ALA A 52 7.16 25.03 9.08
N ASP A 53 8.22 24.89 8.29
CA ASP A 53 8.77 25.96 7.45
C ASP A 53 7.84 26.35 6.29
N ASN A 54 6.83 25.54 5.97
CA ASN A 54 5.93 25.72 4.83
C ASN A 54 4.45 25.85 5.24
N LEU A 55 4.14 26.24 6.48
CA LEU A 55 2.76 26.41 6.94
C LEU A 55 2.00 27.53 6.22
N ASP A 56 2.70 28.48 5.61
CA ASP A 56 2.13 29.52 4.74
C ASP A 56 1.38 28.93 3.53
N GLN A 57 1.76 27.72 3.08
CA GLN A 57 1.12 27.02 1.98
C GLN A 57 -0.31 26.52 2.29
N MET A 58 -0.79 26.65 3.53
CA MET A 58 -2.19 26.32 3.89
C MET A 58 -3.23 27.12 3.11
N ALA A 59 -2.86 28.30 2.61
CA ALA A 59 -3.75 29.13 1.79
C ALA A 59 -3.89 28.63 0.34
N VAL A 60 -3.09 27.63 -0.07
CA VAL A 60 -3.04 27.13 -1.45
C VAL A 60 -3.90 25.88 -1.60
N TYR A 61 -4.80 25.86 -2.59
CA TYR A 61 -5.53 24.66 -2.95
C TYR A 61 -4.61 23.70 -3.72
N PRO A 62 -4.31 22.49 -3.21
CA PRO A 62 -3.44 21.55 -3.91
C PRO A 62 -4.15 20.90 -5.08
N THR A 63 -3.38 20.51 -6.10
CA THR A 63 -3.89 19.66 -7.18
C THR A 63 -3.90 18.19 -6.74
N THR A 64 -4.87 17.41 -7.23
CA THR A 64 -4.95 15.96 -6.93
C THR A 64 -3.75 15.18 -7.48
N LEU A 65 -3.17 15.65 -8.60
CA LEU A 65 -1.94 15.08 -9.18
C LEU A 65 -0.71 15.37 -8.30
N GLY A 66 -0.77 16.36 -7.42
CA GLY A 66 0.38 16.79 -6.61
C GLY A 66 1.42 17.56 -7.41
N ILE A 67 2.33 18.20 -6.68
CA ILE A 67 3.40 19.03 -7.24
C ILE A 67 4.42 18.14 -7.97
N PRO A 68 5.00 18.62 -9.09
CA PRO A 68 6.00 17.85 -9.86
C PRO A 68 7.15 17.32 -9.00
N ALA A 69 7.71 18.16 -8.14
CA ALA A 69 8.85 17.80 -7.28
C ALA A 69 8.58 16.60 -6.36
N LEU A 70 7.34 16.41 -5.90
CA LEU A 70 6.99 15.24 -5.08
C LEU A 70 6.96 13.96 -5.93
N ARG A 71 6.36 14.03 -7.12
CA ARG A 71 6.29 12.88 -8.02
C ARG A 71 7.68 12.48 -8.52
N GLU A 72 8.55 13.45 -8.80
CA GLU A 72 9.96 13.23 -9.15
C GLU A 72 10.74 12.57 -8.01
N ALA A 73 10.58 13.05 -6.76
CA ALA A 73 11.21 12.44 -5.60
C ALA A 73 10.77 10.97 -5.39
N ILE A 74 9.49 10.68 -5.59
CA ILE A 74 8.94 9.33 -5.52
C ILE A 74 9.49 8.45 -6.65
N ALA A 75 9.48 8.90 -7.90
CA ALA A 75 10.01 8.15 -9.03
C ALA A 75 11.51 7.85 -8.84
N GLY A 76 12.28 8.84 -8.37
CA GLY A 76 13.68 8.66 -8.02
C GLY A 76 13.88 7.65 -6.87
N TRP A 77 12.98 7.62 -5.88
CA TRP A 77 13.00 6.60 -4.84
C TRP A 77 12.73 5.20 -5.41
N CYS A 78 11.72 5.05 -6.27
CA CYS A 78 11.44 3.77 -6.97
C CYS A 78 12.66 3.28 -7.77
N SER A 79 13.37 4.18 -8.45
CA SER A 79 14.59 3.84 -9.17
C SER A 79 15.68 3.32 -8.24
N ARG A 80 15.98 4.06 -7.15
CA ARG A 80 17.00 3.65 -6.16
C ARG A 80 16.64 2.35 -5.44
N ARG A 81 15.38 2.16 -5.05
CA ARG A 81 14.94 1.05 -4.19
C ARG A 81 14.63 -0.23 -4.94
N PHE A 82 14.08 -0.13 -6.15
CA PHE A 82 13.60 -1.27 -6.92
C PHE A 82 14.32 -1.46 -8.26
N GLY A 83 15.30 -0.62 -8.57
CA GLY A 83 16.09 -0.71 -9.80
C GLY A 83 15.32 -0.29 -11.05
N VAL A 84 14.23 0.46 -10.91
CA VAL A 84 13.44 0.94 -12.06
C VAL A 84 14.28 1.94 -12.86
N PRO A 85 14.55 1.69 -14.15
CA PRO A 85 15.25 2.68 -14.98
C PRO A 85 14.45 3.99 -15.06
N GLU A 86 15.14 5.13 -14.94
CA GLU A 86 14.50 6.45 -14.84
C GLU A 86 13.59 6.74 -16.03
N GLU A 87 13.94 6.23 -17.22
CA GLU A 87 13.17 6.43 -18.45
C GLU A 87 11.88 5.60 -18.53
N TRP A 88 11.64 4.66 -17.62
CA TRP A 88 10.43 3.83 -17.62
C TRP A 88 9.29 4.48 -16.84
N MET A 89 9.61 5.24 -15.80
CA MET A 89 8.62 5.81 -14.88
C MET A 89 8.47 7.32 -15.09
N ASP A 90 7.55 7.73 -15.96
CA ASP A 90 7.18 9.13 -16.13
C ASP A 90 6.48 9.63 -14.86
N PRO A 91 7.08 10.56 -14.08
CA PRO A 91 6.48 11.05 -12.85
C PRO A 91 5.10 11.69 -13.06
N ALA A 92 4.76 12.20 -14.24
CA ALA A 92 3.46 12.81 -14.55
C ALA A 92 2.34 11.80 -14.80
N ARG A 93 2.69 10.54 -15.11
CA ARG A 93 1.73 9.52 -15.54
C ARG A 93 1.72 8.29 -14.65
N ASN A 94 2.89 7.89 -14.16
CA ASN A 94 3.11 6.64 -13.45
C ASN A 94 3.14 6.81 -11.92
N VAL A 95 2.92 8.01 -11.38
CA VAL A 95 3.00 8.29 -9.94
C VAL A 95 1.88 9.22 -9.49
N LEU A 96 1.16 8.84 -8.42
CA LEU A 96 0.23 9.72 -7.72
C LEU A 96 0.52 9.73 -6.21
N PRO A 97 0.66 10.91 -5.57
CA PRO A 97 0.70 11.01 -4.13
C PRO A 97 -0.69 10.75 -3.52
N VAL A 98 -0.71 10.09 -2.36
CA VAL A 98 -1.95 9.68 -1.67
C VAL A 98 -1.90 9.98 -0.18
N ASN A 99 -3.07 10.14 0.45
CA ASN A 99 -3.18 10.55 1.86
C ASN A 99 -3.02 9.35 2.82
N GLY A 100 -1.92 8.62 2.62
CA GLY A 100 -1.65 7.31 3.17
C GLY A 100 -2.39 6.18 2.43
N THR A 101 -1.79 4.99 2.40
CA THR A 101 -2.25 3.88 1.55
C THR A 101 -3.62 3.32 1.92
N ARG A 102 -4.07 3.46 3.17
CA ARG A 102 -5.45 3.07 3.57
C ARG A 102 -6.53 3.70 2.69
N GLU A 103 -6.42 5.01 2.46
CA GLU A 103 -7.35 5.75 1.60
C GLU A 103 -7.16 5.36 0.13
N ALA A 104 -5.91 5.25 -0.32
CA ALA A 104 -5.58 4.87 -1.68
C ALA A 104 -6.11 3.48 -2.06
N LEU A 105 -5.85 2.45 -1.27
CA LEU A 105 -6.30 1.07 -1.49
C LEU A 105 -7.82 1.02 -1.58
N PHE A 106 -8.51 1.73 -0.68
CA PHE A 106 -9.96 1.81 -0.69
C PHE A 106 -10.49 2.44 -1.99
N ALA A 107 -10.03 3.67 -2.31
CA ALA A 107 -10.48 4.43 -3.46
C ALA A 107 -10.07 3.78 -4.80
N PHE A 108 -8.91 3.15 -4.86
CA PHE A 108 -8.43 2.42 -6.02
C PHE A 108 -9.34 1.23 -6.33
N THR A 109 -9.75 0.49 -5.29
CA THR A 109 -10.73 -0.60 -5.45
C THR A 109 -12.05 -0.08 -6.03
N GLN A 110 -12.53 1.08 -5.56
CA GLN A 110 -13.76 1.68 -6.10
C GLN A 110 -13.62 2.13 -7.56
N THR A 111 -12.39 2.40 -8.01
CA THR A 111 -12.08 2.84 -9.37
C THR A 111 -12.00 1.67 -10.34
N VAL A 112 -11.29 0.61 -9.93
CA VAL A 112 -10.94 -0.52 -10.82
C VAL A 112 -12.06 -1.55 -10.90
N VAL A 113 -12.80 -1.76 -9.81
CA VAL A 113 -13.84 -2.79 -9.77
C VAL A 113 -15.10 -2.32 -10.52
N ASN A 114 -15.42 -3.04 -11.59
CA ASN A 114 -16.74 -3.08 -12.17
C ASN A 114 -17.68 -3.89 -11.27
N ARG A 115 -18.65 -3.20 -10.67
CA ARG A 115 -19.71 -3.78 -9.82
C ARG A 115 -20.43 -4.94 -10.53
N GLY A 116 -20.65 -6.05 -9.84
CA GLY A 116 -21.39 -7.19 -10.40
C GLY A 116 -21.43 -8.39 -9.46
N GLU A 117 -22.42 -9.27 -9.62
CA GLU A 117 -22.61 -10.43 -8.74
C GLU A 117 -21.45 -11.43 -8.77
N ASP A 118 -20.75 -11.49 -9.90
CA ASP A 118 -19.61 -12.36 -10.16
C ASP A 118 -18.25 -11.66 -9.95
N ALA A 119 -18.22 -10.36 -9.64
CA ALA A 119 -16.97 -9.62 -9.48
C ALA A 119 -16.21 -10.11 -8.24
N LEU A 120 -14.94 -10.50 -8.41
CA LEU A 120 -14.07 -10.92 -7.31
C LEU A 120 -12.93 -9.94 -7.08
N VAL A 121 -12.66 -9.69 -5.80
CA VAL A 121 -11.39 -9.13 -5.31
C VAL A 121 -10.68 -10.24 -4.56
N VAL A 122 -9.57 -10.72 -5.10
CA VAL A 122 -8.78 -11.81 -4.50
C VAL A 122 -7.79 -11.23 -3.51
N SER A 123 -7.69 -11.80 -2.32
CA SER A 123 -6.83 -11.34 -1.23
C SER A 123 -6.16 -12.51 -0.50
N PRO A 124 -4.99 -12.31 0.13
CA PRO A 124 -4.41 -13.32 1.03
C PRO A 124 -5.34 -13.56 2.24
N ASN A 125 -5.07 -14.59 3.03
CA ASN A 125 -5.71 -14.82 4.31
C ASN A 125 -4.73 -15.50 5.28
N PRO A 126 -4.25 -14.81 6.33
CA PRO A 126 -4.78 -13.55 6.88
C PRO A 126 -4.61 -12.31 5.97
N PHE A 127 -5.48 -11.31 6.14
CA PHE A 127 -5.49 -10.07 5.35
C PHE A 127 -5.57 -8.81 6.20
N TYR A 128 -5.25 -7.68 5.55
CA TYR A 128 -5.52 -6.35 6.08
C TYR A 128 -6.96 -5.93 5.74
N GLN A 129 -7.74 -5.57 6.76
CA GLN A 129 -9.19 -5.35 6.67
C GLN A 129 -9.67 -4.43 5.53
N ILE A 130 -8.85 -3.46 5.09
CA ILE A 130 -9.24 -2.55 4.02
C ILE A 130 -9.55 -3.27 2.71
N TYR A 131 -8.87 -4.39 2.42
CA TYR A 131 -9.09 -5.15 1.18
C TYR A 131 -10.54 -5.66 1.10
N GLU A 132 -11.02 -6.26 2.19
CA GLU A 132 -12.39 -6.77 2.33
C GLU A 132 -13.42 -5.64 2.28
N GLY A 133 -13.25 -4.61 3.11
CA GLY A 133 -14.21 -3.51 3.19
C GLY A 133 -14.34 -2.75 1.86
N ALA A 134 -13.22 -2.56 1.16
CA ALA A 134 -13.22 -1.94 -0.15
C ALA A 134 -13.92 -2.80 -1.21
N ALA A 135 -13.70 -4.13 -1.19
CA ALA A 135 -14.36 -5.06 -2.10
C ALA A 135 -15.89 -5.01 -1.96
N PHE A 136 -16.40 -5.11 -0.72
CA PHE A 136 -17.85 -5.04 -0.46
C PHE A 136 -18.46 -3.71 -0.92
N LEU A 137 -17.82 -2.58 -0.61
CA LEU A 137 -18.34 -1.26 -0.98
C LEU A 137 -18.22 -0.96 -2.48
N ALA A 138 -17.30 -1.63 -3.16
CA ALA A 138 -17.18 -1.63 -4.62
C ALA A 138 -18.18 -2.58 -5.31
N GLY A 139 -19.02 -3.31 -4.57
CA GLY A 139 -19.99 -4.24 -5.14
C GLY A 139 -19.36 -5.51 -5.72
N ALA A 140 -18.21 -5.93 -5.19
CA ALA A 140 -17.57 -7.21 -5.45
C ALA A 140 -17.60 -8.12 -4.21
N LYS A 141 -17.33 -9.41 -4.42
CA LYS A 141 -17.14 -10.37 -3.34
C LYS A 141 -15.64 -10.56 -3.08
N PRO A 142 -15.18 -10.48 -1.83
CA PRO A 142 -13.81 -10.89 -1.51
C PRO A 142 -13.67 -12.40 -1.68
N HIS A 143 -12.56 -12.83 -2.29
CA HIS A 143 -12.14 -14.22 -2.37
C HIS A 143 -10.79 -14.38 -1.68
N TYR A 144 -10.72 -15.27 -0.71
CA TYR A 144 -9.58 -15.36 0.22
C TYR A 144 -8.71 -16.57 -0.11
N LEU A 145 -7.41 -16.34 -0.28
CA LEU A 145 -6.43 -17.38 -0.51
C LEU A 145 -5.66 -17.69 0.79
N PRO A 146 -5.69 -18.94 1.30
CA PRO A 146 -5.06 -19.27 2.57
C PRO A 146 -3.52 -19.19 2.49
N CYS A 147 -2.92 -18.46 3.41
CA CYS A 147 -1.48 -18.34 3.63
C CYS A 147 -1.02 -19.39 4.65
N LEU A 148 -0.78 -20.61 4.21
CA LEU A 148 -0.39 -21.73 5.08
C LEU A 148 1.12 -21.74 5.36
N ASP A 149 1.50 -22.20 6.55
CA ASP A 149 2.91 -22.33 6.98
C ASP A 149 3.75 -23.19 6.02
N GLN A 150 3.17 -24.29 5.52
CA GLN A 150 3.82 -25.18 4.54
C GLN A 150 4.27 -24.46 3.24
N ASN A 151 3.70 -23.29 2.95
CA ASN A 151 4.02 -22.45 1.79
C ASN A 151 4.78 -21.18 2.19
N GLY A 152 5.38 -21.15 3.38
CA GLY A 152 6.05 -19.95 3.93
C GLY A 152 5.08 -18.77 4.11
N PHE A 153 3.81 -19.06 4.43
CA PHE A 153 2.72 -18.10 4.52
C PHE A 153 2.42 -17.31 3.24
N ASN A 154 2.81 -17.83 2.07
CA ASN A 154 2.32 -17.35 0.79
C ASN A 154 1.10 -18.16 0.32
N PRO A 155 0.15 -17.56 -0.40
CA PRO A 155 -0.91 -18.30 -1.07
C PRO A 155 -0.36 -19.33 -2.07
N ASP A 156 -1.01 -20.48 -2.17
CA ASP A 156 -0.80 -21.40 -3.29
C ASP A 156 -1.57 -20.89 -4.52
N PHE A 157 -0.88 -20.11 -5.35
CA PHE A 157 -1.48 -19.55 -6.57
C PHE A 157 -1.68 -20.59 -7.68
N ASP A 158 -1.03 -21.75 -7.63
CA ASP A 158 -1.24 -22.85 -8.60
C ASP A 158 -2.54 -23.60 -8.30
N ALA A 159 -2.97 -23.63 -7.03
CA ALA A 159 -4.22 -24.25 -6.63
C ALA A 159 -5.48 -23.42 -6.97
N VAL A 160 -5.33 -22.15 -7.37
CA VAL A 160 -6.46 -21.27 -7.71
C VAL A 160 -7.00 -21.66 -9.08
N SER A 161 -8.28 -22.04 -9.14
CA SER A 161 -8.92 -22.48 -10.36
C SER A 161 -9.08 -21.35 -11.39
N PRO A 162 -9.07 -21.68 -12.70
CA PRO A 162 -9.25 -20.69 -13.76
C PRO A 162 -10.55 -19.85 -13.65
N ASP A 163 -11.63 -20.40 -13.10
CA ASP A 163 -12.92 -19.70 -12.92
C ASP A 163 -12.87 -18.57 -11.87
N ILE A 164 -11.96 -18.67 -10.90
CA ILE A 164 -11.67 -17.60 -9.93
C ILE A 164 -10.88 -16.52 -10.64
N TRP A 165 -9.85 -16.88 -11.40
CA TRP A 165 -9.03 -15.92 -12.13
C TRP A 165 -9.82 -15.14 -13.18
N GLN A 166 -10.72 -15.80 -13.92
CA GLN A 166 -11.61 -15.15 -14.89
C GLN A 166 -12.55 -14.11 -14.28
N ARG A 167 -12.89 -14.25 -13.00
CA ARG A 167 -13.78 -13.34 -12.26
C ARG A 167 -13.02 -12.32 -11.42
N CYS A 168 -11.72 -12.55 -11.20
CA CYS A 168 -10.83 -11.65 -10.49
C CYS A 168 -10.74 -10.32 -11.25
N GLN A 169 -10.92 -9.21 -10.55
CA GLN A 169 -10.65 -7.87 -11.09
C GLN A 169 -9.45 -7.23 -10.39
N ILE A 170 -9.24 -7.54 -9.12
CA ILE A 170 -8.06 -7.13 -8.36
C ILE A 170 -7.51 -8.33 -7.59
N LEU A 171 -6.20 -8.56 -7.71
CA LEU A 171 -5.43 -9.36 -6.77
C LEU A 171 -4.66 -8.43 -5.83
N PHE A 172 -5.02 -8.45 -4.55
CA PHE A 172 -4.23 -7.79 -3.52
C PHE A 172 -3.04 -8.66 -3.13
N LEU A 173 -1.85 -8.06 -3.10
CA LEU A 173 -0.64 -8.63 -2.51
C LEU A 173 -0.22 -7.78 -1.32
N CYS A 174 0.39 -8.40 -0.31
CA CYS A 174 0.97 -7.70 0.83
C CYS A 174 2.33 -8.32 1.13
N SER A 175 3.40 -7.62 0.74
CA SER A 175 4.78 -8.11 0.86
C SER A 175 5.70 -6.94 1.19
N PRO A 176 6.38 -6.95 2.35
CA PRO A 176 6.26 -7.91 3.44
C PRO A 176 4.85 -8.00 4.04
N GLY A 177 4.41 -9.21 4.39
CA GLY A 177 3.04 -9.48 4.84
C GLY A 177 2.72 -8.94 6.23
N ASN A 178 1.52 -8.38 6.40
CA ASN A 178 0.90 -8.11 7.70
C ASN A 178 -0.28 -9.08 7.88
N PRO A 179 -0.23 -10.05 8.81
CA PRO A 179 0.62 -10.11 10.00
C PRO A 179 1.87 -11.01 9.91
N THR A 180 2.08 -11.73 8.81
CA THR A 180 3.00 -12.89 8.76
C THR A 180 4.48 -12.51 8.63
N GLY A 181 4.80 -11.30 8.18
CA GLY A 181 6.14 -10.88 7.79
C GLY A 181 6.67 -11.55 6.51
N ALA A 182 5.89 -12.44 5.89
CA ALA A 182 6.33 -13.22 4.74
C ALA A 182 6.64 -12.34 3.53
N LEU A 183 7.68 -12.71 2.80
CA LEU A 183 8.04 -12.10 1.53
C LEU A 183 7.48 -12.95 0.39
N ILE A 184 6.91 -12.29 -0.61
CA ILE A 184 6.56 -12.93 -1.88
C ILE A 184 7.83 -12.98 -2.74
N PRO A 185 8.32 -14.17 -3.17
CA PRO A 185 9.48 -14.26 -4.05
C PRO A 185 9.26 -13.55 -5.39
N VAL A 186 10.32 -12.98 -5.96
CA VAL A 186 10.22 -12.26 -7.25
C VAL A 186 9.70 -13.16 -8.38
N GLU A 187 10.07 -14.45 -8.39
CA GLU A 187 9.54 -15.42 -9.36
C GLU A 187 8.03 -15.63 -9.23
N THR A 188 7.50 -15.59 -8.00
CA THR A 188 6.05 -15.61 -7.77
C THR A 188 5.39 -14.34 -8.29
N LEU A 189 6.00 -13.16 -8.08
CA LEU A 189 5.49 -11.90 -8.65
C LEU A 189 5.45 -11.95 -10.19
N LYS A 190 6.51 -12.45 -10.84
CA LYS A 190 6.55 -12.62 -12.30
C LYS A 190 5.44 -13.55 -12.81
N LYS A 191 5.23 -14.68 -12.13
CA LYS A 191 4.14 -15.61 -12.43
C LYS A 191 2.77 -14.94 -12.30
N LEU A 192 2.56 -14.14 -11.25
CA LEU A 192 1.31 -13.41 -11.05
C LEU A 192 1.08 -12.35 -12.14
N ILE A 193 2.13 -11.67 -12.61
CA ILE A 193 2.04 -10.76 -13.76
C ILE A 193 1.57 -11.51 -15.01
N ALA A 194 2.11 -12.70 -15.27
CA ALA A 194 1.67 -13.53 -16.40
C ALA A 194 0.19 -13.96 -16.27
N LEU A 195 -0.26 -14.32 -15.05
CA LEU A 195 -1.67 -14.61 -14.78
C LEU A 195 -2.56 -13.37 -14.97
N ALA A 196 -2.11 -12.19 -14.54
CA ALA A 196 -2.83 -10.94 -14.75
C ALA A 196 -3.02 -10.62 -16.23
N ASP A 197 -2.01 -10.89 -17.06
CA ASP A 197 -2.10 -10.76 -18.51
C ASP A 197 -3.07 -11.78 -19.13
N GLN A 198 -3.05 -13.03 -18.65
CA GLN A 198 -3.91 -14.10 -19.14
C GLN A 198 -5.40 -13.88 -18.79
N TYR A 199 -5.69 -13.39 -17.59
CA TYR A 199 -7.04 -13.32 -17.02
C TYR A 199 -7.59 -11.90 -16.82
N ASP A 200 -6.87 -10.88 -17.29
CA ASP A 200 -7.34 -9.49 -17.34
C ASP A 200 -7.62 -8.83 -15.97
N PHE A 201 -6.93 -9.24 -14.90
CA PHE A 201 -7.04 -8.59 -13.58
C PHE A 201 -5.91 -7.61 -13.29
N VAL A 202 -6.09 -6.75 -12.29
CA VAL A 202 -5.07 -5.80 -11.80
C VAL A 202 -4.38 -6.34 -10.55
N ILE A 203 -3.06 -6.20 -10.46
CA ILE A 203 -2.30 -6.50 -9.24
C ILE A 203 -2.14 -5.20 -8.45
N ALA A 204 -2.68 -5.19 -7.22
CA ALA A 204 -2.50 -4.12 -6.26
C ALA A 204 -1.59 -4.59 -5.13
N ALA A 205 -0.30 -4.21 -5.18
CA ALA A 205 0.70 -4.62 -4.19
C ALA A 205 0.83 -3.58 -3.07
N ASP A 206 0.37 -3.93 -1.87
CA ASP A 206 0.63 -3.17 -0.65
C ASP A 206 2.02 -3.52 -0.09
N GLU A 207 2.96 -2.60 -0.29
CA GLU A 207 4.37 -2.75 0.05
C GLU A 207 4.78 -1.73 1.13
N CYS A 208 3.85 -1.36 2.02
CA CYS A 208 4.10 -0.40 3.11
C CYS A 208 5.23 -0.83 4.07
N TYR A 209 5.57 -2.11 4.12
CA TYR A 209 6.61 -2.69 4.97
C TYR A 209 7.94 -2.90 4.21
N SER A 210 8.08 -2.45 2.95
CA SER A 210 9.25 -2.72 2.10
C SER A 210 10.60 -2.32 2.70
N GLU A 211 10.58 -1.34 3.62
CA GLU A 211 11.76 -0.81 4.32
C GLU A 211 11.95 -1.37 5.72
N LEU A 212 11.28 -2.46 6.07
CA LEU A 212 11.46 -3.16 7.34
C LEU A 212 12.05 -4.54 7.06
N TYR A 213 13.38 -4.58 6.97
CA TYR A 213 14.18 -5.76 6.66
C TYR A 213 15.55 -5.67 7.34
N PHE A 214 16.20 -6.81 7.57
CA PHE A 214 17.43 -6.89 8.37
C PHE A 214 18.71 -6.84 7.53
N ASP A 215 18.70 -7.39 6.31
CA ASP A 215 19.90 -7.49 5.47
C ASP A 215 19.93 -6.41 4.38
N GLU A 216 20.85 -5.45 4.51
CA GLU A 216 21.09 -4.38 3.53
C GLU A 216 21.49 -4.89 2.13
N GLN A 217 22.06 -6.08 2.04
CA GLN A 217 22.46 -6.68 0.77
C GLN A 217 21.29 -7.35 0.05
N THR A 218 20.22 -7.67 0.79
CA THR A 218 19.08 -8.44 0.30
C THR A 218 17.75 -7.75 0.67
N PRO A 219 17.50 -6.53 0.19
CA PRO A 219 16.22 -5.86 0.43
C PRO A 219 15.06 -6.64 -0.20
N PRO A 220 13.85 -6.66 0.41
CA PRO A 220 12.70 -7.37 -0.15
C PRO A 220 12.40 -6.95 -1.60
N PRO A 221 12.12 -7.90 -2.51
CA PRO A 221 11.67 -7.57 -3.85
C PRO A 221 10.27 -6.95 -3.80
N GLY A 222 9.99 -6.06 -4.75
CA GLY A 222 8.66 -5.50 -4.97
C GLY A 222 8.13 -5.83 -6.37
N LEU A 223 6.87 -5.55 -6.62
CA LEU A 223 6.23 -5.77 -7.93
C LEU A 223 6.94 -4.99 -9.05
N LEU A 224 7.46 -3.78 -8.74
CA LEU A 224 8.26 -3.00 -9.69
C LEU A 224 9.57 -3.70 -10.06
N SER A 225 10.25 -4.36 -9.11
CA SER A 225 11.45 -5.15 -9.42
C SER A 225 11.14 -6.33 -10.33
N ALA A 226 10.00 -6.99 -10.13
CA ALA A 226 9.54 -8.03 -11.05
C ALA A 226 9.27 -7.49 -12.47
N CYS A 227 8.72 -6.28 -12.59
CA CYS A 227 8.58 -5.61 -13.90
C CYS A 227 9.95 -5.32 -14.54
N VAL A 228 10.95 -4.88 -13.76
CA VAL A 228 12.32 -4.64 -14.24
C VAL A 228 12.94 -5.92 -14.80
N GLU A 229 12.89 -7.02 -14.04
CA GLU A 229 13.45 -8.31 -14.48
C GLU A 229 12.74 -8.90 -15.70
N LEU A 230 11.46 -8.55 -15.92
CA LEU A 230 10.70 -8.94 -17.11
C LEU A 230 10.87 -7.99 -18.31
N GLY A 231 11.56 -6.85 -18.14
CA GLY A 231 11.62 -5.82 -19.19
C GLY A 231 10.29 -5.10 -19.44
N ARG A 232 9.36 -5.13 -18.48
CA ARG A 232 7.99 -4.61 -18.61
C ARG A 232 7.93 -3.11 -18.31
N LYS A 233 8.26 -2.30 -19.32
CA LYS A 233 8.39 -0.83 -19.19
C LYS A 233 7.07 -0.09 -18.97
N ASP A 234 5.95 -0.67 -19.38
CA ASP A 234 4.62 -0.05 -19.26
C ASP A 234 3.94 -0.32 -17.91
N PHE A 235 4.54 -1.19 -17.08
CA PHE A 235 3.99 -1.67 -15.81
C PHE A 235 2.55 -2.18 -15.93
N LYS A 236 2.13 -2.66 -17.11
CA LYS A 236 0.72 -2.93 -17.39
C LYS A 236 0.12 -3.84 -16.33
N ARG A 237 -1.04 -3.48 -15.77
CA ARG A 237 -1.76 -4.13 -14.65
C ARG A 237 -1.05 -4.16 -13.30
N CYS A 238 0.11 -3.56 -13.17
CA CYS A 238 0.90 -3.57 -11.94
C CYS A 238 0.78 -2.21 -11.25
N VAL A 239 0.28 -2.18 -10.02
CA VAL A 239 0.19 -0.96 -9.20
C VAL A 239 0.71 -1.26 -7.80
N VAL A 240 1.72 -0.51 -7.37
CA VAL A 240 2.28 -0.57 -6.02
C VAL A 240 1.75 0.54 -5.12
N PHE A 241 1.68 0.26 -3.82
CA PHE A 241 1.24 1.18 -2.78
C PHE A 241 2.33 1.25 -1.70
N HIS A 242 2.89 2.45 -1.47
CA HIS A 242 3.88 2.67 -0.42
C HIS A 242 3.48 3.81 0.52
N SER A 243 3.96 3.77 1.75
CA SER A 243 3.67 4.79 2.77
C SER A 243 4.91 5.18 3.57
N LEU A 244 5.00 6.47 3.90
CA LEU A 244 5.95 6.99 4.90
C LEU A 244 5.61 6.56 6.34
N SER A 245 4.44 5.94 6.57
CA SER A 245 3.97 5.57 7.91
C SER A 245 4.95 4.64 8.63
N LYS A 246 5.45 3.60 7.95
CA LYS A 246 6.37 2.60 8.54
C LYS A 246 7.83 2.91 8.23
N ARG A 247 8.12 3.25 6.97
CA ARG A 247 9.45 3.63 6.49
C ARG A 247 10.08 4.74 7.34
N SER A 248 9.29 5.76 7.69
CA SER A 248 9.81 7.02 8.24
C SER A 248 9.22 7.40 9.60
N ASN A 249 8.46 6.52 10.26
CA ASN A 249 7.74 6.82 11.51
C ASN A 249 6.82 8.05 11.42
N LEU A 250 6.11 8.18 10.28
CA LEU A 250 5.23 9.32 9.99
C LEU A 250 3.76 8.90 9.78
N PRO A 251 3.15 8.03 10.62
CA PRO A 251 1.77 7.59 10.39
C PRO A 251 0.77 8.74 10.43
N GLY A 252 1.04 9.79 11.23
CA GLY A 252 0.21 10.99 11.34
C GLY A 252 0.37 11.99 10.19
N LEU A 253 1.44 11.92 9.40
CA LEU A 253 1.63 12.79 8.23
C LEU A 253 0.62 12.47 7.11
N ARG A 254 0.06 11.25 7.13
CA ARG A 254 -0.88 10.74 6.12
C ARG A 254 -0.31 10.89 4.71
N SER A 255 0.89 10.36 4.48
CA SER A 255 1.58 10.45 3.19
C SER A 255 2.05 9.08 2.69
N GLY A 256 1.87 8.89 1.38
CA GLY A 256 2.29 7.74 0.62
C GLY A 256 2.16 8.02 -0.88
N PHE A 257 2.29 6.98 -1.69
CA PHE A 257 2.05 7.08 -3.13
C PHE A 257 1.49 5.78 -3.70
N VAL A 258 0.96 5.89 -4.92
CA VAL A 258 0.75 4.77 -5.84
C VAL A 258 1.61 4.98 -7.08
N ALA A 259 2.18 3.89 -7.61
CA ALA A 259 2.96 3.93 -8.83
C ALA A 259 2.76 2.67 -9.68
N GLY A 260 2.95 2.77 -11.00
CA GLY A 260 2.80 1.64 -11.92
C GLY A 260 2.09 2.02 -13.22
N ASP A 261 1.14 1.18 -13.66
CA ASP A 261 0.40 1.33 -14.93
C ASP A 261 -0.21 2.73 -15.10
N ALA A 262 0.26 3.47 -16.10
CA ALA A 262 -0.16 4.85 -16.37
C ALA A 262 -1.63 4.98 -16.76
N GLU A 263 -2.21 4.00 -17.44
CA GLU A 263 -3.60 4.09 -17.90
C GLU A 263 -4.57 3.81 -16.74
N ILE A 264 -4.21 2.90 -15.83
CA ILE A 264 -4.95 2.70 -14.58
C ILE A 264 -4.85 3.94 -13.69
N LEU A 265 -3.64 4.50 -13.51
CA LEU A 265 -3.45 5.69 -12.69
C LEU A 265 -4.14 6.93 -13.26
N LYS A 266 -4.28 7.05 -14.59
CA LYS A 266 -5.08 8.10 -15.21
C LYS A 266 -6.55 8.02 -14.81
N ALA A 267 -7.16 6.83 -14.85
CA ALA A 267 -8.52 6.62 -14.38
C ALA A 267 -8.65 6.89 -12.87
N PHE A 268 -7.64 6.47 -12.09
CA PHE A 268 -7.63 6.72 -10.64
C PHE A 268 -7.49 8.21 -10.31
N LEU A 269 -6.66 8.97 -11.03
CA LEU A 269 -6.55 10.43 -10.87
C LEU A 269 -7.90 11.11 -11.11
N LEU A 270 -8.64 10.69 -12.15
CA LEU A 270 -9.98 11.20 -12.43
C LEU A 270 -10.94 10.89 -11.26
N TYR A 271 -10.97 9.65 -10.76
CA TYR A 271 -11.79 9.31 -9.59
C TYR A 271 -11.44 10.18 -8.37
N ARG A 272 -10.14 10.36 -8.13
CA ARG A 272 -9.62 11.12 -6.97
C ARG A 272 -9.98 12.61 -7.00
N SER A 273 -10.23 13.19 -8.17
CA SER A 273 -10.68 14.59 -8.27
C SER A 273 -12.09 14.78 -7.70
N TYR A 274 -12.96 13.78 -7.85
CA TYR A 274 -14.30 13.75 -7.24
C TYR A 274 -14.29 13.24 -5.80
N HIS A 275 -13.37 12.34 -5.46
CA HIS A 275 -13.21 11.83 -4.10
C HIS A 275 -12.79 12.91 -3.09
N GLY A 276 -12.12 13.98 -3.54
CA GLY A 276 -11.76 15.13 -2.69
C GLY A 276 -10.55 14.87 -1.79
N CYS A 277 -9.53 14.18 -2.31
CA CYS A 277 -8.39 13.70 -1.53
C CYS A 277 -7.03 14.28 -2.00
N ALA A 278 -7.00 15.55 -2.43
CA ALA A 278 -5.75 16.22 -2.78
C ALA A 278 -4.88 16.43 -1.51
N MET A 279 -3.57 16.17 -1.61
CA MET A 279 -2.65 16.25 -0.47
C MET A 279 -2.25 17.71 -0.21
N PRO A 280 -2.32 18.23 1.04
CA PRO A 280 -1.87 19.59 1.36
C PRO A 280 -0.42 19.86 0.93
N VAL A 281 -0.13 21.06 0.39
CA VAL A 281 1.18 21.39 -0.19
C VAL A 281 2.31 21.26 0.84
N GLN A 282 2.12 21.73 2.07
CA GLN A 282 3.07 21.58 3.16
C GLN A 282 3.38 20.12 3.50
N THR A 283 2.37 19.23 3.40
CA THR A 283 2.55 17.78 3.56
C THR A 283 3.35 17.21 2.39
N GLN A 284 3.13 17.69 1.16
CA GLN A 284 3.90 17.28 -0.02
C GLN A 284 5.38 17.67 0.12
N LEU A 285 5.67 18.89 0.57
CA LEU A 285 7.03 19.38 0.78
C LEU A 285 7.77 18.61 1.89
N ALA A 286 7.09 18.32 3.00
CA ALA A 286 7.63 17.46 4.05
C ALA A 286 7.88 16.02 3.54
N SER A 287 6.99 15.51 2.70
CA SER A 287 7.14 14.19 2.06
C SER A 287 8.34 14.12 1.13
N ILE A 288 8.64 15.19 0.38
CA ILE A 288 9.84 15.25 -0.49
C ILE A 288 11.11 15.06 0.35
N ALA A 289 11.22 15.76 1.48
CA ALA A 289 12.36 15.60 2.37
C ALA A 289 12.49 14.14 2.85
N ALA A 290 11.38 13.51 3.23
CA ALA A 290 11.38 12.13 3.69
C ALA A 290 11.77 11.12 2.58
N TRP A 291 11.28 11.27 1.35
CA TRP A 291 11.61 10.35 0.24
C TRP A 291 13.05 10.47 -0.26
N ASN A 292 13.67 11.63 -0.06
CA ASN A 292 15.05 11.89 -0.50
C ASN A 292 16.12 11.51 0.54
N ASP A 293 15.75 11.28 1.80
CA ASP A 293 16.69 10.86 2.83
C ASP A 293 16.59 9.36 3.12
N GLU A 294 17.72 8.66 3.02
CA GLU A 294 17.85 7.24 3.37
C GLU A 294 18.59 7.03 4.70
N ALA A 295 19.21 8.08 5.26
CA ALA A 295 19.92 7.98 6.54
C ALA A 295 18.95 7.71 7.70
N HIS A 296 17.80 8.40 7.75
CA HIS A 296 16.78 8.13 8.76
C HIS A 296 16.10 6.77 8.60
N VAL A 297 16.04 6.23 7.38
CA VAL A 297 15.46 4.90 7.11
C VAL A 297 16.36 3.82 7.65
N ARG A 298 17.67 3.91 7.38
CA ARG A 298 18.69 3.03 7.99
C ARG A 298 18.65 3.10 9.51
N ALA A 299 18.71 4.30 10.08
CA ALA A 299 18.62 4.48 11.52
C ALA A 299 17.31 3.94 12.12
N ASN A 300 16.19 4.00 11.39
CA ASN A 300 14.93 3.39 11.83
C ASN A 300 14.99 1.86 11.82
N ARG A 301 15.61 1.25 10.80
CA ARG A 301 15.80 -0.20 10.73
C ARG A 301 16.74 -0.73 11.80
N ASP A 302 17.81 -0.01 12.13
CA ASP A 302 18.74 -0.38 13.21
C ASP A 302 18.07 -0.45 14.60
N LEU A 303 16.87 0.10 14.75
CA LEU A 303 16.08 0.05 15.99
C LEU A 303 15.15 -1.18 16.08
N TYR A 304 15.03 -1.99 15.01
CA TYR A 304 14.26 -3.24 14.99
C TYR A 304 15.14 -4.45 15.28
#